data_AF-A0A842R4D6-F1
#
_entry.id   AF-A0A842R4D6-F1
#
_cell.length_a   1.000
_cell.length_b   1.000
_cell.length_c   1.000
_cell.angle_alpha   90.00
_cell.angle_beta   90.00
_cell.angle_gamma   90.00
#
_symmetry.space_group_name_H-M   'P 1'
#
loop_
_entity.id
_entity.type
_entity.pdbx_description
1 polymer ?
#
loop_
_entity_poly.entity_id
_entity_poly.type
_entity_poly.pdbx_seq_one_letter_code
_entity_poly.pdbx_strand_id
1 'polypeptide(L)'
;NRNALFGDVMAAAMLGIRNILVLTGDHSALGDNAGAKPVYDLDSAQFCYMLSKLIDDGVDLGGNEIKGELKMNFGCVVNPNSDPLEPEILKLERKINCGADFVQTQTVFDIDQTKDFLKQTRYLNTPILVGLFPMKNYGIASYFDKYIPGVSVPKDLLSNLKQTKKKYIPDRKERHQAVDKVNIEFFTPFIKEIKKTTSAAGIHCMAVEYERLFEPLLALVEQG
;
A
#
# COMPACT_ATOMS: atom_id res chain seq x y z
N ASN A 1 -6.94 9.55 18.71
CA ASN A 1 -7.48 8.78 19.85
C ASN A 1 -8.60 7.88 19.34
N ARG A 2 -9.01 6.88 20.13
CA ARG A 2 -10.03 5.88 19.77
C ARG A 2 -11.39 6.49 19.47
N ASN A 3 -11.79 7.56 20.18
CA ASN A 3 -13.08 8.22 19.98
C ASN A 3 -13.16 8.89 18.59
N ALA A 4 -12.08 9.55 18.16
CA ALA A 4 -12.00 10.13 16.83
C ALA A 4 -12.07 9.03 15.75
N LEU A 5 -11.30 7.95 15.91
CA LEU A 5 -11.33 6.83 14.96
C LEU A 5 -12.72 6.16 14.90
N PHE A 6 -13.38 5.96 16.03
CA PHE A 6 -14.76 5.48 16.08
C PHE A 6 -15.70 6.42 15.31
N GLY A 7 -15.61 7.73 15.56
CA GLY A 7 -16.39 8.74 14.85
C GLY A 7 -16.17 8.70 13.34
N ASP A 8 -14.92 8.60 12.90
CA ASP A 8 -14.54 8.50 11.48
C ASP A 8 -15.12 7.25 10.82
N VAL A 9 -15.07 6.09 11.50
CA VAL A 9 -15.66 4.83 11.02
C VAL A 9 -17.17 4.96 10.84
N MET A 10 -17.87 5.51 11.85
CA MET A 10 -19.32 5.71 11.78
C MET A 10 -19.70 6.69 10.67
N ALA A 11 -18.97 7.80 10.54
CA ALA A 11 -19.18 8.78 9.48
C ALA A 11 -18.94 8.17 8.09
N ALA A 12 -17.85 7.40 7.93
CA ALA A 12 -17.57 6.69 6.69
C ALA A 12 -18.71 5.72 6.33
N ALA A 13 -19.20 4.93 7.29
CA ALA A 13 -20.31 4.02 7.08
C ALA A 13 -21.61 4.75 6.65
N MET A 14 -21.91 5.90 7.26
CA MET A 14 -23.05 6.75 6.91
C MET A 14 -22.94 7.37 5.51
N LEU A 15 -21.71 7.70 5.09
CA LEU A 15 -21.43 8.21 3.75
C LEU A 15 -21.41 7.09 2.67
N GLY A 16 -21.67 5.85 3.06
CA GLY A 16 -21.68 4.70 2.15
C GLY A 16 -20.29 4.19 1.79
N ILE A 17 -19.25 4.59 2.53
CA ILE A 17 -17.93 3.96 2.43
C ILE A 17 -18.03 2.55 3.02
N ARG A 18 -17.40 1.59 2.35
CA ARG A 18 -17.52 0.16 2.68
C ARG A 18 -16.18 -0.54 2.84
N ASN A 19 -15.06 0.14 2.60
CA ASN A 19 -13.74 -0.46 2.72
C ASN A 19 -12.81 0.51 3.47
N ILE A 20 -12.12 0.00 4.48
CA ILE A 20 -11.14 0.73 5.26
C ILE A 20 -9.77 0.07 5.05
N LEU A 21 -8.72 0.87 4.90
CA LEU A 21 -7.35 0.38 4.98
C LEU A 21 -6.72 0.89 6.28
N VAL A 22 -6.25 -0.03 7.13
CA VAL A 22 -5.67 0.30 8.44
C VAL A 22 -4.16 0.50 8.33
N LEU A 23 -3.71 1.70 8.73
CA LEU A 23 -2.32 2.11 8.78
C LEU A 23 -2.02 2.86 10.08
N THR A 24 -0.76 2.78 10.55
CA THR A 24 -0.29 3.54 11.72
C THR A 24 -0.24 5.05 11.44
N GLY A 25 -0.02 5.43 10.17
CA GLY A 25 0.31 6.80 9.77
C GLY A 25 1.77 7.15 10.01
N ASP A 26 2.18 8.30 9.47
CA ASP A 26 3.51 8.86 9.70
C ASP A 26 3.59 9.51 11.09
N HIS A 27 4.81 9.58 11.62
CA HIS A 27 5.04 10.25 12.89
C HIS A 27 4.65 11.73 12.79
N SER A 28 3.93 12.28 13.78
CA SER A 28 3.39 13.66 13.72
C SER A 28 4.47 14.72 13.48
N ALA A 29 5.67 14.51 13.99
CA ALA A 29 6.84 15.37 13.77
C ALA A 29 7.31 15.46 12.30
N LEU A 30 6.93 14.50 11.47
CA LEU A 30 7.25 14.45 10.04
C LEU A 30 6.10 14.93 9.15
N GLY A 31 4.93 15.22 9.74
CA GLY A 31 3.75 15.69 9.01
C GLY A 31 3.60 17.21 9.00
N ASP A 32 2.55 17.68 8.32
CA ASP A 32 2.27 19.12 8.10
C ASP A 32 2.05 19.91 9.40
N ASN A 33 1.76 19.23 10.51
CA ASN A 33 1.50 19.81 11.82
C ASN A 33 2.49 19.26 12.86
N ALA A 34 3.78 19.55 12.67
CA ALA A 34 4.85 19.06 13.55
C ALA A 34 4.68 19.42 15.05
N GLY A 35 3.93 20.48 15.36
CA GLY A 35 3.59 20.86 16.74
C GLY A 35 2.46 20.06 17.39
N ALA A 36 1.77 19.21 16.63
CA ALA A 36 0.70 18.38 17.15
C ALA A 36 1.25 17.29 18.10
N LYS A 37 0.67 17.22 19.30
CA LYS A 37 1.02 16.16 20.25
C LYS A 37 0.53 14.81 19.70
N PRO A 38 1.41 13.80 19.67
CA PRO A 38 1.00 12.47 19.22
C PRO A 38 0.01 11.85 20.21
N VAL A 39 -0.93 11.09 19.69
CA VAL A 39 -1.98 10.43 20.47
C VAL A 39 -1.86 8.92 20.28
N TYR A 40 -0.98 8.31 21.06
CA TYR A 40 -0.64 6.88 21.01
C TYR A 40 -1.67 6.01 21.74
N ASP A 41 -2.95 6.23 21.47
CA ASP A 41 -4.05 5.51 22.13
C ASP A 41 -4.24 4.10 21.57
N LEU A 42 -4.23 3.97 20.23
CA LEU A 42 -4.32 2.69 19.53
C LEU A 42 -3.21 2.61 18.47
N ASP A 43 -2.50 1.49 18.43
CA ASP A 43 -1.70 1.11 17.27
C ASP A 43 -2.56 0.50 16.16
N SER A 44 -1.96 0.23 14.99
CA SER A 44 -2.68 -0.34 13.85
C SER A 44 -3.33 -1.71 14.12
N ALA A 45 -2.76 -2.54 15.00
CA ALA A 45 -3.35 -3.85 15.32
C ALA A 45 -4.51 -3.69 16.31
N GLN A 46 -4.39 -2.77 17.26
CA GLN A 46 -5.48 -2.41 18.16
C GLN A 46 -6.64 -1.74 17.39
N PHE A 47 -6.35 -1.00 16.33
CA PHE A 47 -7.39 -0.45 15.46
C PHE A 47 -8.08 -1.56 14.65
N CYS A 48 -7.35 -2.55 14.11
CA CYS A 48 -7.98 -3.75 13.51
C CYS A 48 -8.93 -4.44 14.50
N TYR A 49 -8.50 -4.63 15.75
CA TYR A 49 -9.35 -5.22 16.80
C TYR A 49 -10.62 -4.39 17.05
N MET A 50 -10.50 -3.06 17.12
CA MET A 50 -11.65 -2.18 17.25
C MET A 50 -12.60 -2.30 16.06
N LEU A 51 -12.09 -2.37 14.83
CA LEU A 51 -12.91 -2.54 13.64
C LEU A 51 -13.68 -3.86 13.67
N SER A 52 -13.03 -4.96 14.06
CA SER A 52 -13.72 -6.25 14.20
C SER A 52 -14.85 -6.21 15.25
N LYS A 53 -14.64 -5.54 16.39
CA LYS A 53 -15.73 -5.33 17.36
C LYS A 53 -16.92 -4.57 16.76
N LEU A 54 -16.62 -3.52 15.99
CA LEU A 54 -17.66 -2.67 15.41
C LEU A 54 -18.41 -3.33 14.25
N ILE A 55 -17.67 -4.04 13.38
CA ILE A 55 -18.16 -4.59 12.12
C ILE A 55 -18.75 -5.98 12.33
N ASP A 56 -18.01 -6.86 13.02
CA ASP A 56 -18.37 -8.27 13.15
C ASP A 56 -19.27 -8.51 14.36
N ASP A 57 -18.92 -7.94 15.51
CA ASP A 57 -19.65 -8.15 16.77
C ASP A 57 -20.78 -7.12 16.98
N GLY A 58 -20.79 -6.01 16.24
CA GLY A 58 -21.79 -4.93 16.36
C GLY A 58 -21.71 -4.16 17.67
N VAL A 59 -20.54 -4.10 18.32
CA VAL A 59 -20.33 -3.42 19.62
C VAL A 59 -19.11 -2.49 19.60
N ASP A 60 -19.13 -1.46 20.44
CA ASP A 60 -17.91 -0.69 20.72
C ASP A 60 -16.92 -1.46 21.62
N LEU A 61 -15.74 -0.88 21.87
CA LEU A 61 -14.73 -1.48 22.76
C LEU A 61 -15.19 -1.60 24.23
N GLY A 62 -16.25 -0.88 24.63
CA GLY A 62 -16.88 -1.01 25.94
C GLY A 62 -17.97 -2.08 25.99
N GLY A 63 -18.30 -2.72 24.86
CA GLY A 63 -19.37 -3.69 24.74
C GLY A 63 -20.76 -3.07 24.55
N ASN A 64 -20.85 -1.76 24.28
CA ASN A 64 -22.13 -1.13 23.99
C ASN A 64 -22.56 -1.46 22.56
N GLU A 65 -23.83 -1.80 22.38
CA GLU A 65 -24.41 -2.12 21.08
C GLU A 65 -24.39 -0.91 20.13
N ILE A 66 -23.95 -1.15 18.89
CA ILE A 66 -24.04 -0.18 17.80
C ILE A 66 -25.38 -0.36 17.11
N LYS A 67 -26.14 0.73 17.00
CA LYS A 67 -27.43 0.70 16.31
C LYS A 67 -27.23 0.56 14.81
N GLY A 68 -27.72 -0.54 14.26
CA GLY A 68 -27.64 -0.86 12.84
C GLY A 68 -26.39 -1.66 12.49
N GLU A 69 -26.40 -2.26 11.30
CA GLU A 69 -25.33 -3.14 10.84
C GLU A 69 -24.25 -2.35 10.08
N LEU A 70 -22.99 -2.44 10.52
CA LEU A 70 -21.86 -1.88 9.78
C LEU A 70 -21.36 -2.86 8.73
N LYS A 71 -21.91 -2.78 7.52
CA LYS A 71 -21.43 -3.57 6.38
C LYS A 71 -20.17 -2.94 5.81
N MET A 72 -19.01 -3.25 6.37
CA MET A 72 -17.72 -2.76 5.88
C MET A 72 -16.72 -3.90 5.85
N ASN A 73 -15.75 -3.83 4.94
CA ASN A 73 -14.54 -4.63 4.99
C ASN A 73 -13.39 -3.77 5.51
N PHE A 74 -12.41 -4.37 6.17
CA PHE A 74 -11.18 -3.68 6.50
C PHE A 74 -9.95 -4.51 6.14
N GLY A 75 -9.00 -3.86 5.48
CA GLY A 75 -7.69 -4.41 5.20
C GLY A 75 -6.62 -3.79 6.07
N CYS A 76 -5.41 -4.34 6.00
CA CYS A 76 -4.28 -3.82 6.73
C CYS A 76 -3.01 -3.73 5.88
N VAL A 77 -2.06 -2.90 6.31
CA VAL A 77 -0.77 -2.74 5.63
C VAL A 77 0.34 -3.61 6.22
N VAL A 78 1.28 -4.01 5.37
CA VAL A 78 2.52 -4.72 5.72
C VAL A 78 3.69 -4.18 4.89
N ASN A 79 4.90 -4.15 5.44
CA ASN A 79 6.11 -3.78 4.70
C ASN A 79 7.01 -4.99 4.38
N PRO A 80 6.99 -5.52 3.14
CA PRO A 80 7.88 -6.62 2.73
C PRO A 80 9.37 -6.26 2.74
N ASN A 81 9.70 -4.96 2.78
CA ASN A 81 11.08 -4.48 2.77
C ASN A 81 11.67 -4.35 4.19
N SER A 82 10.94 -4.73 5.23
CA SER A 82 11.43 -4.67 6.61
C SER A 82 12.62 -5.60 6.82
N ASP A 83 13.63 -5.11 7.54
CA ASP A 83 14.79 -5.88 7.97
C ASP A 83 15.03 -5.66 9.48
N PRO A 84 14.85 -6.69 10.33
CA PRO A 84 14.42 -8.06 9.99
C PRO A 84 12.95 -8.14 9.56
N LEU A 85 12.62 -9.08 8.66
CA LEU A 85 11.26 -9.29 8.12
C LEU A 85 10.32 -10.01 9.11
N GLU A 86 10.85 -10.93 9.92
CA GLU A 86 10.06 -11.79 10.80
C GLU A 86 9.14 -11.02 11.77
N PRO A 87 9.57 -9.95 12.46
CA PRO A 87 8.68 -9.16 13.32
C PRO A 87 7.51 -8.52 12.56
N GLU A 88 7.72 -8.14 11.30
CA GLU A 88 6.69 -7.54 10.46
C GLU A 88 5.66 -8.59 10.03
N ILE A 89 6.08 -9.84 9.76
CA ILE A 89 5.17 -10.96 9.51
C ILE A 89 4.35 -11.30 10.76
N LEU A 90 4.97 -11.36 11.95
CA LEU A 90 4.25 -11.60 13.21
C LEU A 90 3.22 -10.49 13.50
N LYS A 91 3.55 -9.24 13.17
CA LYS A 91 2.62 -8.12 13.29
C LYS A 91 1.48 -8.24 12.29
N LEU A 92 1.75 -8.67 11.06
CA LEU A 92 0.72 -8.96 10.06
C LEU A 92 -0.22 -10.07 10.55
N GLU A 93 0.31 -11.17 11.05
CA GLU A 93 -0.47 -12.29 11.59
C GLU A 93 -1.41 -11.84 12.70
N ARG A 94 -0.94 -10.99 13.62
CA ARG A 94 -1.80 -10.39 14.66
C ARG A 94 -2.96 -9.57 14.08
N LYS A 95 -2.73 -8.81 13.01
CA LYS A 95 -3.78 -8.00 12.35
C LYS A 95 -4.80 -8.89 11.63
N ILE A 96 -4.33 -9.95 10.97
CA ILE A 96 -5.19 -10.94 10.29
C ILE A 96 -6.03 -11.71 11.31
N ASN A 97 -5.45 -12.11 12.44
CA ASN A 97 -6.18 -12.77 13.53
C ASN A 97 -7.23 -11.86 14.18
N CYS A 98 -7.17 -10.55 13.95
CA CYS A 98 -8.24 -9.62 14.32
C CYS A 98 -9.34 -9.52 13.27
N GLY A 99 -9.31 -10.27 12.16
CA GLY A 99 -10.37 -10.27 11.14
C GLY A 99 -10.09 -9.43 9.89
N ALA A 100 -8.83 -9.02 9.61
CA ALA A 100 -8.55 -8.24 8.41
C ALA A 100 -8.85 -9.04 7.12
N ASP A 101 -9.69 -8.47 6.24
CA ASP A 101 -10.19 -9.13 5.02
C ASP A 101 -9.16 -9.21 3.90
N PHE A 102 -8.23 -8.26 3.86
CA PHE A 102 -7.18 -8.19 2.86
C PHE A 102 -5.93 -7.49 3.39
N VAL A 103 -4.83 -7.68 2.69
CA VAL A 103 -3.54 -7.07 3.00
C VAL A 103 -3.08 -6.26 1.79
N GLN A 104 -2.60 -5.04 2.03
CA GLN A 104 -1.91 -4.24 1.03
C GLN A 104 -0.45 -4.06 1.43
N THR A 105 0.49 -4.49 0.58
CA THR A 105 1.90 -4.25 0.88
C THR A 105 2.28 -2.79 0.67
N GLN A 106 3.30 -2.32 1.38
CA GLN A 106 4.05 -1.14 0.95
C GLN A 106 4.67 -1.39 -0.43
N THR A 107 5.15 -0.31 -1.06
CA THR A 107 5.80 -0.36 -2.37
C THR A 107 6.95 -1.35 -2.37
N VAL A 108 6.95 -2.25 -3.35
CA VAL A 108 8.07 -3.16 -3.62
C VAL A 108 8.68 -2.87 -4.99
N PHE A 109 9.99 -3.06 -5.10
CA PHE A 109 10.72 -2.99 -6.37
C PHE A 109 11.55 -4.25 -6.65
N ASP A 110 11.87 -5.03 -5.62
CA ASP A 110 12.60 -6.29 -5.74
C ASP A 110 11.61 -7.45 -5.86
N ILE A 111 11.66 -8.14 -6.99
CA ILE A 111 10.72 -9.21 -7.29
C ILE A 111 11.00 -10.47 -6.48
N ASP A 112 12.27 -10.80 -6.21
CA ASP A 112 12.65 -12.01 -5.51
C ASP A 112 12.33 -11.86 -4.02
N GLN A 113 12.62 -10.68 -3.44
CA GLN A 113 12.17 -10.35 -2.09
C GLN A 113 10.65 -10.43 -1.96
N THR A 114 9.91 -9.92 -2.95
CA THR A 114 8.43 -9.99 -2.96
C THR A 114 7.94 -11.43 -2.99
N LYS A 115 8.55 -12.28 -3.84
CA LYS A 115 8.20 -13.71 -3.94
C LYS A 115 8.49 -14.45 -2.65
N ASP A 116 9.62 -14.16 -2.02
CA ASP A 116 10.00 -14.77 -0.74
C ASP A 116 9.03 -14.36 0.38
N PHE A 117 8.69 -13.07 0.49
CA PHE A 117 7.66 -12.59 1.41
C PHE A 117 6.33 -13.33 1.22
N LEU A 118 5.80 -13.37 -0.02
CA LEU A 118 4.54 -14.05 -0.33
C LEU A 118 4.57 -15.55 0.01
N LYS A 119 5.72 -16.20 -0.17
CA LYS A 119 5.92 -17.59 0.21
C LYS A 119 5.88 -17.77 1.73
N GLN A 120 6.57 -16.90 2.47
CA GLN A 120 6.58 -16.95 3.94
C GLN A 120 5.21 -16.67 4.53
N THR A 121 4.40 -15.79 3.94
CA THR A 121 3.06 -15.45 4.46
C THR A 121 1.92 -16.32 3.93
N ARG A 122 2.22 -17.33 3.09
CA ARG A 122 1.19 -18.16 2.43
C ARG A 122 0.25 -18.86 3.43
N TYR A 123 0.75 -19.20 4.61
CA TYR A 123 -0.02 -19.89 5.66
C TYR A 123 -1.13 -19.02 6.28
N LEU A 124 -1.07 -17.69 6.10
CA LEU A 124 -2.04 -16.74 6.66
C LEU A 124 -3.39 -16.74 5.91
N ASN A 125 -3.46 -17.37 4.73
CA ASN A 125 -4.68 -17.55 3.93
C ASN A 125 -5.53 -16.27 3.70
N THR A 126 -4.91 -15.09 3.74
CA THR A 126 -5.58 -13.80 3.52
C THR A 126 -5.14 -13.20 2.18
N PRO A 127 -6.04 -12.64 1.36
CA PRO A 127 -5.69 -12.01 0.10
C PRO A 127 -4.63 -10.90 0.25
N ILE A 128 -3.52 -11.00 -0.46
CA ILE A 128 -2.45 -9.99 -0.47
C ILE A 128 -2.42 -9.27 -1.81
N LEU A 129 -2.55 -7.95 -1.78
CA LEU A 129 -2.36 -7.04 -2.89
C LEU A 129 -0.93 -6.48 -2.85
N VAL A 130 -0.13 -6.78 -3.87
CA VAL A 130 1.26 -6.32 -3.96
C VAL A 130 1.29 -4.86 -4.41
N GLY A 131 1.87 -4.01 -3.57
CA GLY A 131 1.99 -2.57 -3.76
C GLY A 131 3.10 -2.19 -4.75
N LEU A 132 2.74 -1.52 -5.85
CA LEU A 132 3.68 -0.92 -6.80
C LEU A 132 3.51 0.60 -6.81
N PHE A 133 4.61 1.32 -7.02
CA PHE A 133 4.58 2.78 -7.13
C PHE A 133 5.34 3.22 -8.39
N PRO A 134 4.62 3.46 -9.51
CA PRO A 134 5.23 4.03 -10.70
C PRO A 134 5.66 5.48 -10.49
N MET A 135 6.85 5.81 -10.99
CA MET A 135 7.50 7.09 -10.73
C MET A 135 7.32 8.04 -11.92
N LYS A 136 6.56 9.12 -11.72
CA LYS A 136 6.28 10.13 -12.77
C LYS A 136 7.46 11.03 -13.12
N ASN A 137 8.58 10.95 -12.40
CA ASN A 137 9.85 11.60 -12.74
C ASN A 137 11.02 11.12 -11.85
N TYR A 138 12.25 11.49 -12.24
CA TYR A 138 13.48 11.24 -11.48
C TYR A 138 13.51 11.87 -10.08
N GLY A 139 12.87 13.04 -9.89
CA GLY A 139 12.87 13.72 -8.60
C GLY A 139 12.20 12.87 -7.52
N ILE A 140 11.03 12.32 -7.83
CA ILE A 140 10.30 11.41 -6.95
C ILE A 140 11.12 10.11 -6.75
N ALA A 141 11.69 9.55 -7.82
CA ALA A 141 12.52 8.33 -7.71
C ALA A 141 13.72 8.52 -6.79
N SER A 142 14.43 9.63 -6.95
CA SER A 142 15.55 9.98 -6.07
C SER A 142 15.11 10.30 -4.65
N TYR A 143 13.88 10.77 -4.43
CA TYR A 143 13.38 11.04 -3.09
C TYR A 143 13.08 9.73 -2.36
N PHE A 144 12.37 8.81 -3.03
CA PHE A 144 12.06 7.49 -2.47
C PHE A 144 13.32 6.75 -2.05
N ASP A 145 14.29 6.67 -2.95
CA ASP A 145 15.57 5.98 -2.72
C ASP A 145 16.39 6.55 -1.55
N LYS A 146 16.23 7.85 -1.23
CA LYS A 146 17.05 8.54 -0.23
C LYS A 146 16.38 8.71 1.12
N TYR A 147 15.06 8.89 1.12
CA TYR A 147 14.35 9.41 2.28
C TYR A 147 13.22 8.51 2.76
N ILE A 148 12.77 7.53 1.97
CA ILE A 148 11.73 6.61 2.41
C ILE A 148 12.40 5.39 3.07
N PRO A 149 12.24 5.20 4.39
CA PRO A 149 12.88 4.09 5.10
C PRO A 149 12.45 2.74 4.53
N GLY A 150 13.41 1.84 4.35
CA GLY A 150 13.17 0.49 3.83
C GLY A 150 12.90 0.42 2.32
N VAL A 151 12.85 1.54 1.59
CA VAL A 151 12.67 1.53 0.14
C VAL A 151 14.00 1.80 -0.57
N SER A 152 14.42 0.87 -1.42
CA SER A 152 15.52 1.09 -2.37
C SER A 152 14.99 1.03 -3.79
N VAL A 153 15.23 2.09 -4.57
CA VAL A 153 14.78 2.13 -5.96
C VAL A 153 15.88 1.49 -6.82
N PRO A 154 15.55 0.50 -7.68
CA PRO A 154 16.54 -0.16 -8.52
C PRO A 154 17.34 0.84 -9.35
N LYS A 155 18.67 0.65 -9.38
CA LYS A 155 19.60 1.57 -10.06
C LYS A 155 19.23 1.77 -11.52
N ASP A 156 18.76 0.73 -12.19
CA ASP A 156 18.37 0.80 -13.59
C ASP A 156 17.11 1.67 -13.77
N LEU A 157 16.09 1.49 -12.94
CA LEU A 157 14.90 2.35 -12.94
C LEU A 157 15.27 3.81 -12.66
N LEU A 158 16.07 4.05 -11.62
CA LEU A 158 16.53 5.38 -11.23
C LEU A 158 17.36 6.05 -12.35
N SER A 159 18.25 5.30 -12.99
CA SER A 159 19.10 5.80 -14.07
C SER A 159 18.31 6.10 -15.35
N ASN A 160 17.36 5.25 -15.72
CA ASN A 160 16.49 5.44 -16.89
C ASN A 160 15.60 6.68 -16.71
N LEU A 161 15.01 6.88 -15.52
CA LEU A 161 14.27 8.10 -15.19
C LEU A 161 15.18 9.34 -15.19
N LYS A 162 16.44 9.21 -14.78
CA LYS A 162 17.41 10.32 -14.85
C LYS A 162 17.71 10.70 -16.30
N GLN A 163 17.79 9.73 -17.20
CA GLN A 163 18.03 9.96 -18.62
C GLN A 163 16.85 10.70 -19.29
N THR A 164 15.60 10.34 -18.96
CA THR A 164 14.42 11.05 -19.49
C THR A 164 14.40 12.52 -19.07
N LYS A 165 14.91 12.85 -17.86
CA LYS A 165 15.10 14.23 -17.40
C LYS A 165 16.20 14.98 -18.16
N LYS A 166 17.30 14.31 -18.52
CA LYS A 166 18.45 14.92 -19.21
C LYS A 166 18.20 15.19 -20.69
N LYS A 167 17.42 14.33 -21.34
CA LYS A 167 17.11 14.45 -22.76
C LYS A 167 16.20 15.66 -22.98
N TYR A 168 16.64 16.62 -23.78
CA TYR A 168 15.76 17.69 -24.23
C TYR A 168 14.72 17.11 -25.21
N ILE A 169 13.46 17.17 -24.80
CA ILE A 169 12.31 16.78 -25.62
C ILE A 169 11.36 17.98 -25.57
N PRO A 170 11.21 18.74 -26.67
CA PRO A 170 10.42 19.98 -26.67
C PRO A 170 8.93 19.68 -26.47
N ASP A 171 8.43 18.60 -27.08
CA ASP A 171 7.05 18.19 -26.98
C ASP A 171 6.71 17.59 -25.60
N ARG A 172 5.59 18.02 -25.00
CA ARG A 172 5.17 17.57 -23.67
C ARG A 172 4.69 16.13 -23.69
N LYS A 173 3.99 15.72 -24.75
CA LYS A 173 3.43 14.37 -24.88
C LYS A 173 4.55 13.34 -25.04
N GLU A 174 5.56 13.65 -25.86
CA GLU A 174 6.76 12.82 -26.01
C GLU A 174 7.55 12.71 -24.69
N ARG A 175 7.63 13.79 -23.90
CA ARG A 175 8.23 13.72 -22.55
C ARG A 175 7.49 12.75 -21.64
N HIS A 176 6.16 12.83 -21.60
CA HIS A 176 5.35 11.92 -20.81
C HIS A 176 5.56 10.48 -21.29
N GLN A 177 5.45 10.22 -22.59
CA GLN A 177 5.65 8.88 -23.17
C GLN A 177 7.03 8.29 -22.85
N ALA A 178 8.09 9.11 -22.82
CA ALA A 178 9.42 8.64 -22.43
C ALA A 178 9.48 8.16 -20.97
N VAL A 179 8.80 8.84 -20.04
CA VAL A 179 8.71 8.42 -18.63
C VAL A 179 7.79 7.21 -18.47
N ASP A 180 6.66 7.22 -19.18
CA ASP A 180 5.67 6.14 -19.17
C ASP A 180 6.32 4.84 -19.65
N LYS A 181 7.10 4.90 -20.73
CA LYS A 181 7.88 3.78 -21.27
C LYS A 181 8.80 3.14 -20.22
N VAL A 182 9.56 3.94 -19.48
CA VAL A 182 10.47 3.42 -18.43
C VAL A 182 9.71 2.65 -17.36
N ASN A 183 8.56 3.16 -16.93
CA ASN A 183 7.73 2.48 -15.92
C ASN A 183 7.10 1.21 -16.49
N ILE A 184 6.57 1.25 -17.71
CA ILE A 184 5.98 0.09 -18.38
C ILE A 184 7.01 -1.04 -18.53
N GLU A 185 8.20 -0.72 -19.03
CA GLU A 185 9.29 -1.69 -19.24
C GLU A 185 9.73 -2.33 -17.91
N PHE A 186 9.70 -1.58 -16.82
CA PHE A 186 10.06 -2.09 -15.49
C PHE A 186 8.93 -2.93 -14.85
N PHE A 187 7.71 -2.41 -14.79
CA PHE A 187 6.62 -3.05 -14.04
C PHE A 187 5.89 -4.16 -14.79
N THR A 188 5.87 -4.15 -16.13
CA THR A 188 5.21 -5.22 -16.91
C THR A 188 5.79 -6.61 -16.60
N PRO A 189 7.11 -6.86 -16.72
CA PRO A 189 7.68 -8.16 -16.38
C PRO A 189 7.50 -8.50 -14.90
N PHE A 190 7.56 -7.50 -14.01
CA PHE A 190 7.32 -7.69 -12.58
C PHE A 190 5.92 -8.24 -12.32
N ILE A 191 4.90 -7.58 -12.84
CA ILE A 191 3.49 -7.96 -12.65
C ILE A 191 3.24 -9.35 -13.25
N LYS A 192 3.75 -9.63 -14.45
CA LYS A 192 3.58 -10.94 -15.11
C LYS A 192 4.19 -12.08 -14.30
N GLU A 193 5.39 -11.89 -13.77
CA GLU A 193 6.06 -12.91 -12.97
C GLU A 193 5.36 -13.12 -11.61
N ILE A 194 4.91 -12.06 -10.93
CA ILE A 194 4.10 -12.19 -9.70
C ILE A 194 2.79 -12.93 -9.97
N LYS A 195 2.05 -12.55 -11.03
CA LYS A 195 0.81 -13.21 -11.46
C LYS A 195 1.01 -14.70 -11.75
N LYS A 196 2.16 -15.06 -12.37
CA LYS A 196 2.45 -16.43 -12.80
C LYS A 196 2.97 -17.34 -11.70
N THR A 197 3.77 -16.80 -10.77
CA THR A 197 4.61 -17.63 -9.89
C THR A 197 4.24 -17.57 -8.40
N THR A 198 3.27 -16.75 -8.02
CA THR A 198 2.93 -16.51 -6.62
C THR A 198 1.43 -16.68 -6.34
N SER A 199 1.06 -16.61 -5.07
CA SER A 199 -0.33 -16.58 -4.59
C SER A 199 -0.84 -15.17 -4.32
N ALA A 200 -0.21 -14.12 -4.87
CA ALA A 200 -0.72 -12.76 -4.75
C ALA A 200 -2.16 -12.69 -5.30
N ALA A 201 -3.06 -12.06 -4.56
CA ALA A 201 -4.45 -11.90 -4.99
C ALA A 201 -4.61 -10.81 -6.05
N GLY A 202 -3.65 -9.88 -6.11
CA GLY A 202 -3.64 -8.81 -7.10
C GLY A 202 -2.49 -7.84 -6.92
N ILE A 203 -2.51 -6.78 -7.71
CA ILE A 203 -1.57 -5.66 -7.64
C ILE A 203 -2.33 -4.42 -7.18
N HIS A 204 -1.83 -3.74 -6.16
CA HIS A 204 -2.24 -2.39 -5.80
C HIS A 204 -1.23 -1.40 -6.38
N CYS A 205 -1.65 -0.54 -7.30
CA CYS A 205 -0.76 0.40 -7.94
C CYS A 205 -1.03 1.84 -7.48
N MET A 206 -0.06 2.42 -6.79
CA MET A 206 -0.12 3.77 -6.21
C MET A 206 0.30 4.80 -7.27
N ALA A 207 -0.66 5.32 -8.03
CA ALA A 207 -0.42 6.36 -9.02
C ALA A 207 -0.87 7.74 -8.51
N VAL A 208 0.03 8.44 -7.83
CA VAL A 208 -0.24 9.79 -7.33
C VAL A 208 -0.13 10.81 -8.47
N GLU A 209 -1.29 11.18 -9.04
CA GLU A 209 -1.43 12.04 -10.23
C GLU A 209 -0.66 11.48 -11.44
N TYR A 210 -0.69 10.16 -11.60
CA TYR A 210 0.00 9.44 -12.67
C TYR A 210 -0.90 8.41 -13.38
N GLU A 211 -2.18 8.73 -13.49
CA GLU A 211 -3.23 7.82 -13.94
C GLU A 211 -3.08 7.41 -15.42
N ARG A 212 -2.49 8.28 -16.25
CA ARG A 212 -2.26 8.01 -17.68
C ARG A 212 -1.42 6.76 -17.97
N LEU A 213 -0.68 6.26 -16.98
CA LEU A 213 0.14 5.06 -17.12
C LEU A 213 -0.71 3.78 -17.19
N PHE A 214 -1.91 3.79 -16.60
CA PHE A 214 -2.66 2.57 -16.34
C PHE A 214 -3.18 1.89 -17.59
N GLU A 215 -3.80 2.62 -18.52
CA GLU A 215 -4.30 2.03 -19.77
C GLU A 215 -3.17 1.31 -20.55
N PRO A 216 -2.01 1.94 -20.82
CA PRO A 216 -0.88 1.25 -21.43
C PRO A 216 -0.34 0.05 -20.64
N LEU A 217 -0.25 0.17 -19.32
CA LEU A 217 0.30 -0.89 -18.46
C LEU A 217 -0.63 -2.12 -18.43
N LEU A 218 -1.94 -1.89 -18.24
CA LEU A 218 -2.95 -2.95 -18.22
C LEU A 218 -3.00 -3.70 -19.54
N ALA A 219 -3.00 -2.97 -20.67
CA ALA A 219 -3.02 -3.58 -21.99
C ALA A 219 -1.86 -4.57 -22.21
N LEU A 220 -0.68 -4.29 -21.67
CA LEU A 220 0.49 -5.16 -21.81
C LEU A 220 0.51 -6.31 -20.80
N VAL A 221 -0.04 -6.10 -19.60
CA VAL A 221 -0.18 -7.13 -18.57
C VAL A 221 -1.22 -8.18 -18.97
N GLU A 222 -2.31 -7.79 -19.64
CA GLU A 222 -3.39 -8.68 -20.07
C GLU A 222 -3.06 -9.53 -21.31
N GLN A 223 -2.08 -9.11 -22.12
CA GLN A 223 -1.62 -9.85 -23.30
C GLN A 223 -0.82 -11.14 -22.99
N GLY A 224 -0.71 -11.55 -21.73
CA GLY A 224 0.01 -12.77 -21.32
C GLY A 224 -0.49 -13.38 -20.01
#